data_AF-A0A9Q3GJ56-F1
#
_entry.id   AF-A0A9Q3GJ56-F1
#
_cell.length_a   1.000
_cell.length_b   1.000
_cell.length_c   1.000
_cell.angle_alpha   90.00
_cell.angle_beta   90.00
_cell.angle_gamma   90.00
#
_symmetry.space_group_name_H-M   'P 1'
#
loop_
_entity.id
_entity.type
_entity.pdbx_description
1 polymer ?
#
loop_
_entity_poly.entity_id
_entity_poly.type
_entity_poly.pdbx_seq_one_letter_code
_entity_poly.pdbx_strand_id
1 'polypeptide(L)'
;MTALYGTHDGRQDQGKGSKAWWPKWEQELSEYINTCERFQKENRKHGKKYGLLQHIEEPKHPWETINMDWVTGLVPGGNKTSMLA
;
A
#
# COMPACT_ATOMS: atom_id res chain seq x y z
N MET A 1 -7.85 -38.97 45.58
CA MET A 1 -6.66 -38.28 45.03
C MET A 1 -6.48 -38.77 43.60
N THR A 2 -6.50 -38.03 42.49
CA THR A 2 -6.95 -36.69 42.06
C THR A 2 -6.89 -36.76 40.51
N ALA A 3 -7.97 -36.35 39.83
CA ALA A 3 -8.08 -35.86 38.43
C ALA A 3 -7.64 -36.83 37.28
N LEU A 4 -8.51 -37.35 36.37
CA LEU A 4 -9.20 -36.68 35.24
C LEU A 4 -8.36 -35.49 34.72
N TYR A 5 -7.86 -35.47 33.48
CA TYR A 5 -8.39 -34.69 32.36
C TYR A 5 -7.50 -34.95 31.15
N GLY A 6 -8.12 -35.13 29.98
CA GLY A 6 -7.43 -35.26 28.70
C GLY A 6 -6.63 -34.01 28.35
N THR A 7 -5.42 -34.22 27.84
CA THR A 7 -4.65 -33.16 27.22
C THR A 7 -5.21 -32.94 25.81
N HIS A 8 -6.08 -31.94 25.68
CA HIS A 8 -6.27 -31.27 24.40
C HIS A 8 -4.91 -30.67 24.02
N ASP A 9 -4.16 -31.33 23.13
CA ASP A 9 -3.11 -30.68 22.34
C ASP A 9 -3.81 -29.72 21.38
N GLY A 10 -4.14 -28.54 21.90
CA GLY A 10 -4.42 -27.36 21.11
C GLY A 10 -3.09 -26.74 20.73
N ARG A 11 -2.59 -27.08 19.55
CA ARG A 11 -1.51 -26.37 18.85
C ARG A 11 -1.80 -24.87 18.83
N GLN A 12 -1.24 -24.12 19.78
CA GLN A 12 -1.19 -22.67 19.73
C GLN A 12 0.09 -22.27 19.00
N ASP A 13 0.03 -22.22 17.68
CA ASP A 13 1.01 -21.44 16.92
C ASP A 13 0.68 -19.95 17.11
N GLN A 14 1.10 -19.38 18.24
CA GLN A 14 1.13 -17.92 18.41
C GLN A 14 2.42 -17.38 17.78
N GLY A 15 2.54 -17.55 16.47
CA GLY A 15 3.55 -16.89 15.66
C GLY A 15 3.18 -15.44 15.37
N LYS A 16 4.08 -14.51 15.71
CA LYS A 16 4.08 -13.05 15.47
C LYS A 16 3.29 -12.16 16.42
N GLY A 17 3.99 -11.78 17.50
CA GLY A 17 3.99 -10.47 18.17
C GLY A 17 2.89 -9.45 17.86
N SER A 18 1.69 -9.66 18.38
CA SER A 18 0.59 -8.69 18.35
C SER A 18 0.29 -8.19 19.77
N LYS A 19 0.94 -7.11 20.22
CA LYS A 19 0.51 -6.42 21.45
C LYS A 19 -0.62 -5.45 21.11
N ALA A 20 -1.81 -5.98 20.91
CA ALA A 20 -3.00 -5.18 21.18
C ALA A 20 -3.48 -5.46 22.59
N TRP A 21 -4.09 -4.46 23.20
CA TRP A 21 -4.39 -4.48 24.63
C TRP A 21 -5.76 -5.09 24.97
N TRP A 22 -6.55 -5.52 23.97
CA TRP A 22 -7.89 -6.11 24.19
C TRP A 22 -8.16 -7.37 23.35
N PRO A 23 -9.04 -8.28 23.81
CA PRO A 23 -9.41 -9.49 23.08
C PRO A 23 -10.06 -9.17 21.74
N LYS A 24 -9.77 -9.97 20.70
CA LYS A 24 -10.42 -9.90 19.37
C LYS A 24 -10.26 -8.58 18.58
N TRP A 25 -9.33 -7.71 18.98
CA TRP A 25 -9.09 -6.43 18.31
C TRP A 25 -8.93 -6.50 16.78
N GLU A 26 -8.31 -7.56 16.24
CA GLU A 26 -8.16 -7.73 14.77
C GLU A 26 -9.49 -7.95 14.07
N GLN A 27 -10.40 -8.68 14.70
CA GLN A 27 -11.74 -8.95 14.17
C GLN A 27 -12.57 -7.68 14.16
N GLU A 28 -12.57 -6.95 15.28
CA GLU A 28 -13.28 -5.68 15.42
C GLU A 28 -12.73 -4.62 14.44
N LEU A 29 -11.42 -4.56 14.25
CA LEU A 29 -10.80 -3.65 13.28
C LEU A 29 -11.20 -3.99 11.84
N SER A 30 -11.18 -5.28 11.48
CA SER A 30 -11.61 -5.75 10.17
C SER A 30 -13.08 -5.42 9.91
N GLU A 31 -13.94 -5.66 10.90
CA GLU A 31 -15.36 -5.33 10.83
C GLU A 31 -15.58 -3.82 10.67
N TYR A 32 -14.87 -2.99 11.44
CA TYR A 32 -14.92 -1.54 11.32
C TYR A 32 -14.52 -1.05 9.92
N ILE A 33 -13.41 -1.55 9.38
CA ILE A 33 -12.95 -1.22 8.02
C ILE A 33 -14.01 -1.60 6.97
N ASN A 34 -14.65 -2.76 7.13
CA ASN A 34 -15.63 -3.29 6.18
C ASN A 34 -17.04 -2.72 6.31
N THR A 35 -17.37 -2.04 7.41
CA THR A 35 -18.70 -1.47 7.65
C THR A 35 -18.71 0.07 7.62
N CYS A 36 -17.59 0.73 7.90
CA CYS A 36 -17.52 2.19 7.96
C CYS A 36 -17.44 2.83 6.56
N GLU A 37 -18.54 3.45 6.11
CA GLU A 37 -18.57 4.16 4.82
C GLU A 37 -17.52 5.28 4.71
N ARG A 38 -17.27 6.01 5.79
CA ARG A 38 -16.27 7.09 5.81
C ARG A 38 -14.88 6.54 5.54
N PHE A 39 -14.51 5.48 6.25
CA PHE A 39 -13.23 4.81 6.05
C PHE A 39 -13.11 4.29 4.62
N GLN A 40 -14.16 3.67 4.08
CA GLN A 40 -14.16 3.14 2.71
C GLN A 40 -14.09 4.22 1.63
N LYS A 41 -14.66 5.41 1.86
CA LYS A 41 -14.60 6.54 0.93
C LYS A 41 -13.22 7.22 0.97
N GLU A 42 -12.66 7.42 2.16
CA GLU A 42 -11.39 8.10 2.36
C GLU A 42 -10.18 7.19 2.05
N ASN A 43 -10.26 5.91 2.42
CA ASN A 43 -9.19 4.91 2.25
C ASN A 43 -9.57 3.88 1.17
N ARG A 44 -10.13 4.36 0.05
CA ARG A 44 -10.33 3.50 -1.11
C ARG A 44 -9.00 2.86 -1.46
N LYS A 45 -9.00 1.54 -1.67
CA LYS A 45 -7.82 0.83 -2.17
C LYS A 45 -7.32 1.55 -3.41
N HIS A 46 -6.16 2.20 -3.32
CA HIS A 46 -5.48 2.80 -4.48
C HIS A 46 -5.37 1.69 -5.53
N GLY A 47 -5.81 1.99 -6.77
CA GLY A 47 -6.29 1.06 -7.79
C GLY A 47 -5.42 -0.17 -8.11
N LYS A 48 -5.21 -0.47 -9.40
CA LYS A 48 -4.29 -1.56 -9.75
C LYS A 48 -2.92 -1.22 -9.19
N LYS A 49 -2.21 -2.22 -8.66
CA LYS A 49 -0.77 -2.10 -8.38
C LYS A 49 -0.12 -1.45 -9.60
N TYR A 50 0.70 -0.43 -9.38
CA TYR A 50 1.46 0.19 -10.46
C TYR A 50 2.12 -0.94 -11.27
N GLY A 51 1.89 -0.93 -12.58
CA GLY A 51 2.46 -1.93 -13.47
C GLY A 51 3.97 -1.86 -13.46
N LEU A 52 4.63 -2.86 -14.05
CA LEU A 52 6.05 -2.73 -14.35
C LEU A 52 6.24 -1.50 -15.24
N LEU A 53 7.27 -0.71 -14.97
CA LEU A 53 7.65 0.42 -15.82
C LEU A 53 7.75 -0.07 -17.27
N GLN A 54 7.11 0.62 -18.22
CA GLN A 54 7.23 0.26 -19.62
C GLN A 54 8.72 0.29 -20.01
N HIS A 55 9.22 -0.82 -20.54
CA HIS A 55 10.56 -0.87 -21.07
C HIS A 55 10.60 -0.04 -22.36
N ILE A 56 11.46 0.97 -22.40
CA ILE A 56 11.77 1.71 -23.61
C ILE A 56 12.92 0.94 -24.28
N GLU A 57 12.75 0.56 -25.54
CA GLU A 57 13.84 -0.08 -26.29
C GLU A 57 15.04 0.86 -26.37
N GLU A 58 16.24 0.31 -26.19
CA GLU A 58 17.46 1.10 -26.30
C GLU A 58 17.63 1.59 -27.75
N PRO A 59 17.76 2.91 -27.99
CA PRO A 59 17.97 3.44 -29.32
C PRO A 59 19.32 2.98 -29.86
N LYS A 60 19.36 2.59 -31.13
CA LYS A 60 20.56 2.14 -31.85
C LYS A 60 21.34 3.30 -32.45
N HIS A 61 20.67 4.44 -32.69
CA HIS A 61 21.25 5.62 -33.29
C HIS A 61 20.98 6.89 -32.47
N PRO A 62 21.87 7.89 -32.52
CA PRO A 62 21.61 9.18 -31.90
C PRO A 62 20.28 9.77 -32.39
N TRP A 63 19.50 10.33 -31.48
CA TRP A 63 18.21 11.00 -31.75
C TRP A 63 17.05 10.11 -32.21
N GLU A 64 17.20 8.78 -32.14
CA GLU A 64 16.14 7.84 -32.52
C GLU A 64 14.94 7.86 -31.56
N THR A 65 15.17 8.19 -30.29
CA THR A 65 14.11 8.32 -29.28
C THR A 65 14.31 9.60 -28.49
N ILE A 66 13.27 10.42 -28.43
CA ILE A 66 13.21 11.65 -27.63
C ILE A 66 11.97 11.54 -26.75
N ASN A 67 12.19 11.44 -25.44
CA ASN A 67 11.12 11.52 -24.44
C ASN A 67 11.08 12.96 -23.91
N MET A 68 9.89 13.50 -23.73
CA MET A 68 9.71 14.85 -23.18
C MET A 68 8.60 14.85 -22.13
N ASP A 69 8.80 15.59 -21.06
CA ASP A 69 7.78 15.78 -20.01
C ASP A 69 7.53 17.27 -19.74
N TRP A 70 6.33 17.60 -19.26
CA TRP A 70 5.96 18.95 -18.86
C TRP A 70 6.15 19.11 -17.35
N VAL A 71 7.21 19.83 -16.96
CA VAL A 71 7.41 20.19 -15.56
C VAL A 71 6.65 21.48 -15.27
N THR A 72 5.73 21.44 -14.31
CA THR A 72 4.92 22.59 -13.87
C THR A 72 5.15 22.88 -12.39
N GLY A 73 4.73 24.06 -11.92
CA GLY A 73 4.84 24.42 -10.48
C GLY A 73 6.23 24.89 -10.08
N LEU A 74 7.00 25.46 -11.00
CA LEU A 74 8.33 25.99 -10.74
C LEU A 74 8.25 27.21 -9.80
N VAL A 75 9.26 27.36 -8.94
CA VAL A 75 9.38 28.56 -8.08
C VAL A 75 9.45 29.82 -8.95
N PRO A 76 8.84 30.95 -8.53
CA PRO A 76 8.82 32.16 -9.35
C PRO A 76 10.23 32.74 -9.53
N GLY A 77 10.83 32.48 -10.69
CA GLY A 77 12.10 33.08 -11.13
C GLY A 77 11.92 34.08 -12.28
N GLY A 78 10.67 34.40 -12.63
CA GLY A 78 10.28 35.20 -13.80
C GLY A 78 8.82 34.94 -14.18
N ASN A 79 8.44 35.23 -15.42
CA ASN A 79 7.08 35.04 -15.94
C ASN A 79 6.81 33.62 -16.49
N LYS A 80 7.68 32.64 -16.22
CA LYS A 80 7.56 31.26 -16.69
C LYS A 80 7.38 30.33 -15.49
N THR A 81 6.34 29.51 -15.52
CA THR A 81 5.96 28.58 -14.44
C THR A 81 5.96 27.11 -14.88
N SER A 82 6.22 26.85 -16.16
CA SER A 82 6.34 25.53 -16.75
C SER A 82 7.50 25.46 -17.75
N MET A 83 8.10 24.28 -17.89
CA MET A 83 9.20 24.00 -18.82
C MET A 83 9.06 22.58 -19.40
N LEU A 84 9.57 22.40 -20.62
CA LEU A 84 9.72 21.09 -21.24
C LEU A 84 11.05 20.49 -20.79
N ALA A 85 11.00 19.28 -20.23
CA ALA A 85 12.16 18.52 -19.75
C ALA A 85 12.52 17.40 -20.73
#